data_AF-A0A8J5FP65-F1
#
_entry.id   AF-A0A8J5FP65-F1
#
_cell.length_a   1.000
_cell.length_b   1.000
_cell.length_c   1.000
_cell.angle_alpha   90.00
_cell.angle_beta   90.00
_cell.angle_gamma   90.00
#
_symmetry.space_group_name_H-M   'P 1'
#
loop_
_entity.id
_entity.type
_entity.pdbx_description
1 polymer ?
#
loop_
_entity_poly.entity_id
_entity_poly.type
_entity_poly.pdbx_seq_one_letter_code
_entity_poly.pdbx_strand_id
1 'polypeptide(L)'
;MKTISQLGTGKQPVGTTAYMGRIQHLMQSKCDVLTAEDWLKPSVILEAFEARAIRMAVKCAKDISQFPSQEDGFHELSADLMEAAIAHCQLIIHTKIPEKKQISLVYNLIPLLRRQNSSSLTKLLMILSTYIKQHNKVPSFHVTMLRFIDKVQEDIQGRGVKEVLQILCSVYALSLVHKHLGDFITTGYITPKQGALANEKLRSQYSQLRLNAVALVDAFNYTDHYLGSILGRFDGNVYPNLYEAAWNDPLNDSVVPDGYHEYIKPLIQQKLAASRL
;
A
#
# COMPACT_ATOMS: atom_id res chain seq x y z
N MET A 1 -23.82 -1.08 6.76
CA MET A 1 -24.95 -1.00 7.71
C MET A 1 -26.16 -1.84 7.30
N LYS A 2 -26.78 -1.66 6.12
CA LYS A 2 -27.92 -2.49 5.67
C LYS A 2 -27.67 -4.00 5.72
N THR A 3 -26.47 -4.45 5.36
CA THR A 3 -26.13 -5.88 5.43
C THR A 3 -26.05 -6.39 6.87
N ILE A 4 -25.57 -5.57 7.83
CA ILE A 4 -25.47 -5.96 9.24
C ILE A 4 -26.85 -6.09 9.87
N SER A 5 -27.77 -5.16 9.58
CA SER A 5 -29.16 -5.26 10.06
C SER A 5 -29.89 -6.47 9.48
N GLN A 6 -29.43 -7.02 8.35
CA GLN A 6 -29.99 -8.21 7.72
C GLN A 6 -29.44 -9.53 8.28
N LEU A 7 -28.35 -9.52 9.07
CA LEU A 7 -27.67 -10.74 9.57
C LEU A 7 -28.51 -11.59 10.53
N GLY A 8 -29.66 -11.11 11.00
CA GLY A 8 -30.64 -11.86 11.80
C GLY A 8 -31.91 -12.28 11.04
N THR A 9 -32.05 -11.92 9.77
CA THR A 9 -33.29 -12.10 8.98
C THR A 9 -33.33 -13.40 8.16
N GLY A 10 -32.35 -14.28 8.34
CA GLY A 10 -32.24 -15.56 7.63
C GLY A 10 -31.70 -15.46 6.18
N LYS A 11 -31.54 -14.26 5.63
CA LYS A 11 -30.91 -14.04 4.32
C LYS A 11 -29.38 -14.10 4.45
N GLN A 12 -28.78 -15.10 3.81
CA GLN A 12 -27.33 -15.27 3.80
C GLN A 12 -26.66 -14.19 2.93
N PRO A 13 -25.64 -13.47 3.45
CA PRO A 13 -24.83 -12.56 2.66
C PRO A 13 -24.11 -13.29 1.53
N VAL A 14 -23.95 -12.63 0.37
CA VAL A 14 -23.29 -13.19 -0.82
C VAL A 14 -22.23 -12.24 -1.36
N GLY A 15 -21.38 -12.72 -2.27
CA GLY A 15 -20.35 -11.90 -2.90
C GLY A 15 -19.26 -11.46 -1.92
N THR A 16 -18.89 -10.19 -1.93
CA THR A 16 -17.83 -9.62 -1.07
C THR A 16 -18.21 -9.53 0.40
N THR A 17 -19.50 -9.66 0.74
CA THR A 17 -19.99 -9.68 2.12
C THR A 17 -20.29 -11.08 2.63
N ALA A 18 -20.01 -12.14 1.85
CA ALA A 18 -20.29 -13.53 2.23
C ALA A 18 -19.65 -13.93 3.57
N TYR A 19 -18.47 -13.39 3.90
CA TYR A 19 -17.78 -13.64 5.17
C TYR A 19 -18.63 -13.22 6.39
N MET A 20 -19.53 -12.23 6.23
CA MET A 20 -20.42 -11.79 7.30
C MET A 20 -21.42 -12.87 7.72
N GLY A 21 -21.69 -13.90 6.89
CA GLY A 21 -22.48 -15.05 7.29
C GLY A 21 -21.86 -15.86 8.44
N ARG A 22 -20.52 -15.77 8.62
CA ARG A 22 -19.78 -16.39 9.72
C ARG A 22 -19.62 -15.47 10.93
N ILE A 23 -20.49 -14.47 11.09
CA ILE A 23 -20.38 -13.44 12.15
C ILE A 23 -20.24 -14.03 13.55
N GLN A 24 -20.99 -15.09 13.91
CA GLN A 24 -20.90 -15.71 15.24
C GLN A 24 -19.48 -16.20 15.54
N HIS A 25 -18.87 -16.91 14.58
CA HIS A 25 -17.49 -17.35 14.69
C HIS A 25 -16.52 -16.17 14.72
N LEU A 26 -16.60 -15.27 13.75
CA LEU A 26 -15.64 -14.17 13.59
C LEU A 26 -15.69 -13.15 14.74
N MET A 27 -16.81 -13.01 15.45
CA MET A 27 -16.91 -12.16 16.65
C MET A 27 -16.27 -12.80 17.89
N GLN A 28 -16.16 -14.13 17.94
CA GLN A 28 -15.65 -14.87 19.11
C GLN A 28 -14.25 -15.48 18.90
N SER A 29 -13.84 -15.67 17.65
CA SER A 29 -12.58 -16.31 17.31
C SER A 29 -11.37 -15.52 17.82
N LYS A 30 -10.25 -16.21 18.01
CA LYS A 30 -8.98 -15.60 18.36
C LYS A 30 -7.95 -16.09 17.36
N CYS A 31 -6.99 -15.23 17.05
CA CYS A 31 -5.86 -15.60 16.20
C CYS A 31 -5.13 -16.80 16.84
N ASP A 32 -4.88 -17.82 16.04
CA ASP A 32 -4.24 -19.08 16.41
C ASP A 32 -2.72 -19.08 16.13
N VAL A 33 -2.17 -17.95 15.68
CA VAL A 33 -0.75 -17.78 15.40
C VAL A 33 0.10 -18.02 16.64
N LEU A 34 1.09 -18.90 16.50
CA LEU A 34 2.09 -19.20 17.54
C LEU A 34 3.50 -18.79 17.12
N THR A 35 3.78 -18.80 15.82
CA THR A 35 5.10 -18.54 15.23
C THR A 35 5.02 -17.49 14.10
N ALA A 36 6.16 -16.93 13.71
CA ALA A 36 6.21 -15.97 12.60
C ALA A 36 5.83 -16.64 11.26
N GLU A 37 6.03 -17.95 11.12
CA GLU A 37 5.73 -18.74 9.93
C GLU A 37 4.23 -18.91 9.71
N ASP A 38 3.43 -18.94 10.78
CA ASP A 38 1.97 -19.08 10.70
C ASP A 38 1.34 -17.93 9.92
N TRP A 39 1.96 -16.75 9.97
CA TRP A 39 1.54 -15.57 9.19
C TRP A 39 1.66 -15.73 7.68
N LEU A 40 2.34 -16.77 7.18
CA LEU A 40 2.38 -17.07 5.74
C LEU A 40 1.17 -17.88 5.26
N LYS A 41 0.36 -18.44 6.17
CA LYS A 41 -0.81 -19.22 5.82
C LYS A 41 -1.92 -18.29 5.31
N PRO A 42 -2.43 -18.47 4.07
CA PRO A 42 -3.47 -17.60 3.53
C PRO A 42 -4.74 -17.57 4.38
N SER A 43 -5.11 -18.71 4.98
CA SER A 43 -6.28 -18.80 5.86
C SER A 43 -6.17 -17.92 7.10
N VAL A 44 -4.98 -17.84 7.70
CA VAL A 44 -4.71 -17.04 8.91
C VAL A 44 -4.82 -15.55 8.59
N ILE A 45 -4.20 -15.10 7.49
CA ILE A 45 -4.31 -13.72 7.04
C ILE A 45 -5.78 -13.39 6.73
N LEU A 46 -6.44 -14.24 5.94
CA LEU A 46 -7.82 -14.00 5.53
C LEU A 46 -8.74 -13.83 6.73
N GLU A 47 -8.68 -14.76 7.68
CA GLU A 47 -9.55 -14.71 8.86
C GLU A 47 -9.25 -13.47 9.73
N ALA A 48 -7.98 -13.06 9.83
CA ALA A 48 -7.62 -11.82 10.53
C ALA A 48 -8.28 -10.58 9.92
N PHE A 49 -8.27 -10.46 8.58
CA PHE A 49 -8.90 -9.33 7.89
C PHE A 49 -10.43 -9.41 7.95
N GLU A 50 -11.01 -10.61 7.87
CA GLU A 50 -12.45 -10.83 8.03
C GLU A 50 -12.92 -10.44 9.43
N ALA A 51 -12.20 -10.90 10.47
CA ALA A 51 -12.46 -10.57 11.86
C ALA A 51 -12.33 -9.06 12.12
N ARG A 52 -11.28 -8.40 11.60
CA ARG A 52 -11.13 -6.94 11.70
C ARG A 52 -12.32 -6.22 11.08
N ALA A 53 -12.63 -6.51 9.82
CA ALA A 53 -13.67 -5.80 9.08
C ALA A 53 -15.05 -5.98 9.73
N ILE A 54 -15.43 -7.21 10.11
CA ILE A 54 -16.75 -7.45 10.72
C ILE A 54 -16.85 -6.84 12.12
N ARG A 55 -15.80 -6.94 12.95
CA ARG A 55 -15.84 -6.42 14.32
C ARG A 55 -15.91 -4.90 14.33
N MET A 56 -15.17 -4.22 13.46
CA MET A 56 -15.28 -2.76 13.30
C MET A 56 -16.68 -2.35 12.84
N ALA A 57 -17.23 -3.05 11.84
CA ALA A 57 -18.53 -2.71 11.30
C ALA A 57 -19.68 -2.98 12.29
N VAL A 58 -19.60 -4.08 13.07
CA VAL A 58 -20.54 -4.39 14.15
C VAL A 58 -20.44 -3.40 15.30
N LYS A 59 -19.21 -2.96 15.66
CA LYS A 59 -19.01 -1.89 16.65
C LYS A 59 -19.72 -0.61 16.21
N CYS A 60 -19.47 -0.14 15.00
CA CYS A 60 -20.16 1.04 14.45
C CYS A 60 -21.67 0.87 14.49
N ALA A 61 -22.18 -0.32 14.14
CA ALA A 61 -23.61 -0.59 14.17
C ALA A 61 -24.21 -0.50 15.58
N LYS A 62 -23.50 -1.03 16.58
CA LYS A 62 -23.91 -0.95 17.99
C LYS A 62 -23.85 0.49 18.51
N ASP A 63 -22.83 1.24 18.14
CA ASP A 63 -22.65 2.62 18.61
C ASP A 63 -23.71 3.55 17.98
N ILE A 64 -24.02 3.41 16.69
CA ILE A 64 -25.11 4.13 16.03
C ILE A 64 -26.47 3.82 16.68
N SER A 65 -26.69 2.57 17.12
CA SER A 65 -27.96 2.20 17.77
C SER A 65 -28.20 2.86 19.14
N GLN A 66 -27.17 3.50 19.72
CA GLN A 66 -27.27 4.24 20.98
C GLN A 66 -27.73 5.70 20.77
N PHE A 67 -27.74 6.20 19.53
CA PHE A 67 -28.20 7.55 19.22
C PHE A 67 -29.73 7.61 19.10
N PRO A 68 -30.38 8.74 19.45
CA PRO A 68 -31.83 8.91 19.31
C PRO A 68 -32.32 8.81 17.87
N SER A 69 -31.52 9.33 16.92
CA SER A 69 -31.73 9.23 15.49
C SER A 69 -30.56 8.51 14.83
N GLN A 70 -30.85 7.65 13.85
CA GLN A 70 -29.81 7.00 13.07
C GLN A 70 -28.99 8.02 12.29
N GLU A 71 -29.61 9.06 11.73
CA GLU A 71 -28.92 10.10 10.95
C GLU A 71 -27.87 10.83 11.79
N ASP A 72 -28.21 11.18 13.03
CA ASP A 72 -27.27 11.80 13.97
C ASP A 72 -26.10 10.85 14.28
N GLY A 73 -26.38 9.58 14.54
CA GLY A 73 -25.33 8.57 14.75
C GLY A 73 -24.42 8.37 13.54
N PHE A 74 -24.96 8.42 12.32
CA PHE A 74 -24.17 8.36 11.09
C PHE A 74 -23.27 9.58 10.91
N HIS A 75 -23.76 10.77 11.26
CA HIS A 75 -23.01 12.01 11.18
C HIS A 75 -21.85 12.03 12.19
N GLU A 76 -22.17 11.77 13.46
CA GLU A 76 -21.19 11.78 14.55
C GLU A 76 -20.12 10.69 14.42
N LEU A 77 -20.49 9.49 13.95
CA LEU A 77 -19.57 8.35 13.79
C LEU A 77 -19.03 8.20 12.37
N SER A 78 -19.08 9.25 11.55
CA SER A 78 -18.66 9.23 10.14
C SER A 78 -17.19 8.80 9.96
N ALA A 79 -16.29 9.21 10.86
CA ALA A 79 -14.89 8.80 10.85
C ALA A 79 -14.73 7.28 11.12
N ASP A 80 -15.40 6.74 12.13
CA ASP A 80 -15.36 5.31 12.46
C ASP A 80 -15.96 4.45 11.35
N LEU A 81 -17.04 4.93 10.73
CA LEU A 81 -17.65 4.29 9.56
C LEU A 81 -16.71 4.26 8.36
N MET A 82 -15.94 5.33 8.14
CA MET A 82 -14.94 5.37 7.07
C MET A 82 -13.82 4.36 7.34
N GLU A 83 -13.33 4.25 8.57
CA GLU A 83 -12.31 3.26 8.93
C GLU A 83 -12.83 1.82 8.78
N ALA A 84 -14.09 1.54 9.19
CA ALA A 84 -14.72 0.25 8.96
C ALA A 84 -14.89 -0.06 7.46
N ALA A 85 -15.21 0.94 6.64
CA ALA A 85 -15.29 0.80 5.19
C ALA A 85 -13.91 0.53 4.57
N ILE A 86 -12.86 1.23 5.02
CA ILE A 86 -11.48 0.99 4.60
C ILE A 86 -11.05 -0.43 4.97
N ALA A 87 -11.34 -0.90 6.18
CA ALA A 87 -11.03 -2.27 6.61
C ALA A 87 -11.75 -3.31 5.73
N HIS A 88 -13.03 -3.08 5.40
CA HIS A 88 -13.77 -3.94 4.48
C HIS A 88 -13.20 -3.91 3.06
N CYS A 89 -12.84 -2.74 2.53
CA CYS A 89 -12.18 -2.62 1.24
C CYS A 89 -10.83 -3.34 1.23
N GLN A 90 -10.01 -3.18 2.26
CA GLN A 90 -8.73 -3.88 2.39
C GLN A 90 -8.90 -5.42 2.45
N LEU A 91 -9.97 -5.91 3.08
CA LEU A 91 -10.37 -7.31 3.01
C LEU A 91 -10.83 -7.71 1.59
N ILE A 92 -11.60 -6.86 0.90
CA ILE A 92 -12.00 -7.13 -0.49
C ILE A 92 -10.77 -7.24 -1.37
N ILE A 93 -9.77 -6.38 -1.14
CA ILE A 93 -8.42 -6.35 -1.75
C ILE A 93 -7.58 -7.57 -1.35
N HIS A 94 -8.02 -8.32 -0.35
CA HIS A 94 -7.50 -9.63 0.01
C HIS A 94 -8.37 -10.83 -0.46
N THR A 95 -9.66 -10.65 -0.79
CA THR A 95 -10.60 -11.70 -1.25
C THR A 95 -11.06 -11.74 -2.73
N LYS A 96 -11.50 -10.67 -3.45
CA LYS A 96 -12.10 -10.79 -4.83
C LYS A 96 -12.14 -9.54 -5.75
N ILE A 97 -11.51 -9.57 -6.96
CA ILE A 97 -11.76 -8.66 -8.12
C ILE A 97 -11.61 -9.42 -9.48
N PRO A 98 -12.44 -9.16 -10.51
CA PRO A 98 -12.49 -9.92 -11.78
C PRO A 98 -11.34 -9.74 -12.80
N GLU A 99 -11.20 -10.79 -13.61
CA GLU A 99 -10.26 -11.20 -14.69
C GLU A 99 -9.44 -10.19 -15.50
N LYS A 100 -9.93 -8.98 -15.77
CA LYS A 100 -9.61 -8.37 -17.07
C LYS A 100 -8.35 -7.50 -17.17
N LYS A 101 -7.49 -7.39 -16.14
CA LYS A 101 -6.30 -6.49 -16.23
C LYS A 101 -4.95 -7.00 -15.68
N GLN A 102 -4.81 -8.25 -15.26
CA GLN A 102 -3.57 -8.72 -14.59
C GLN A 102 -2.58 -9.49 -15.48
N ILE A 103 -2.93 -9.78 -16.73
CA ILE A 103 -2.09 -10.58 -17.64
C ILE A 103 -0.81 -9.83 -18.07
N SER A 104 -0.75 -8.50 -17.99
CA SER A 104 0.42 -7.73 -18.47
C SER A 104 1.67 -7.91 -17.59
N LEU A 105 1.51 -8.03 -16.27
CA LEU A 105 2.63 -8.07 -15.32
C LEU A 105 3.40 -9.40 -15.31
N VAL A 106 2.67 -10.51 -15.44
CA VAL A 106 3.25 -11.87 -15.41
C VAL A 106 4.02 -12.18 -16.70
N TYR A 107 3.53 -11.71 -17.86
CA TYR A 107 4.21 -11.92 -19.14
C TYR A 107 5.53 -11.14 -19.25
N ASN A 108 5.64 -9.99 -18.58
CA ASN A 108 6.84 -9.16 -18.62
C ASN A 108 7.93 -9.55 -17.59
N LEU A 109 7.60 -10.37 -16.57
CA LEU A 109 8.55 -10.84 -15.55
C LEU A 109 9.51 -11.93 -16.08
N ILE A 110 9.08 -12.72 -17.07
CA ILE A 110 9.79 -13.92 -17.56
C ILE A 110 11.16 -13.61 -18.21
N PRO A 111 11.35 -12.53 -19.01
CA PRO A 111 12.64 -12.22 -19.63
C PRO A 111 13.66 -11.61 -18.65
N LEU A 112 13.20 -10.90 -17.61
CA LEU A 112 14.04 -10.05 -16.76
C LEU A 112 14.71 -10.80 -15.61
N LEU A 113 14.07 -11.86 -15.09
CA LEU A 113 14.69 -12.76 -14.10
C LEU A 113 15.91 -13.54 -14.64
N ARG A 114 16.21 -13.42 -15.95
CA ARG A 114 17.35 -14.07 -16.62
C ARG A 114 18.63 -13.22 -16.63
N ARG A 115 18.59 -11.95 -16.22
CA ARG A 115 19.73 -11.03 -16.28
C ARG A 115 19.87 -10.28 -14.95
N GLN A 116 20.64 -10.84 -14.02
CA GLN A 116 20.99 -10.15 -12.78
C GLN A 116 22.33 -9.42 -12.93
N ASN A 117 22.35 -8.14 -12.55
CA ASN A 117 23.50 -7.48 -11.94
C ASN A 117 23.07 -6.30 -11.05
N SER A 118 23.92 -5.99 -10.09
CA SER A 118 23.61 -5.38 -8.79
C SER A 118 23.50 -3.84 -8.75
N SER A 119 22.86 -3.37 -7.66
CA SER A 119 22.91 -2.05 -6.98
C SER A 119 21.66 -1.17 -7.24
N SER A 120 20.96 -0.58 -6.27
CA SER A 120 21.33 -0.09 -4.95
C SER A 120 20.06 0.09 -4.07
N LEU A 121 20.17 -0.13 -2.75
CA LEU A 121 19.06 -0.07 -1.78
C LEU A 121 18.45 1.32 -1.61
N THR A 122 19.26 2.35 -1.83
CA THR A 122 18.87 3.75 -1.71
C THR A 122 17.97 4.22 -2.85
N LYS A 123 18.08 3.62 -4.04
CA LYS A 123 17.17 3.86 -5.17
C LYS A 123 15.78 3.29 -4.89
N LEU A 124 15.71 2.13 -4.22
CA LEU A 124 14.46 1.44 -3.93
C LEU A 124 13.59 2.17 -2.88
N LEU A 125 14.20 2.66 -1.80
CA LEU A 125 13.49 3.43 -0.77
C LEU A 125 13.01 4.79 -1.28
N MET A 126 13.77 5.43 -2.17
CA MET A 126 13.40 6.72 -2.75
C MET A 126 12.27 6.59 -3.77
N ILE A 127 12.34 5.61 -4.68
CA ILE A 127 11.28 5.30 -5.65
C ILE A 127 10.00 4.90 -4.92
N LEU A 128 10.05 4.03 -3.90
CA LEU A 128 8.88 3.70 -3.08
C LEU A 128 8.32 4.92 -2.35
N SER A 129 9.15 5.82 -1.79
CA SER A 129 8.66 7.01 -1.09
C SER A 129 8.02 8.05 -2.02
N THR A 130 8.60 8.26 -3.20
CA THR A 130 8.10 9.19 -4.23
C THR A 130 6.83 8.64 -4.87
N TYR A 131 6.77 7.32 -5.09
CA TYR A 131 5.59 6.62 -5.58
C TYR A 131 4.41 6.67 -4.59
N ILE A 132 4.67 6.42 -3.30
CA ILE A 132 3.66 6.53 -2.23
C ILE A 132 3.17 7.99 -2.08
N LYS A 133 4.05 8.99 -2.21
CA LYS A 133 3.66 10.42 -2.17
C LYS A 133 2.86 10.87 -3.40
N GLN A 134 3.22 10.43 -4.60
CA GLN A 134 2.51 10.83 -5.83
C GLN A 134 1.15 10.12 -6.01
N HIS A 135 1.01 8.88 -5.53
CA HIS A 135 -0.22 8.09 -5.75
C HIS A 135 -1.20 8.05 -4.57
N ASN A 136 -0.94 8.77 -3.46
CA ASN A 136 -1.89 8.96 -2.35
C ASN A 136 -3.18 9.73 -2.73
N LYS A 137 -3.36 10.12 -4.01
CA LYS A 137 -4.61 10.68 -4.55
C LYS A 137 -5.39 9.76 -5.49
N VAL A 138 -4.95 8.52 -5.72
CA VAL A 138 -5.63 7.61 -6.65
C VAL A 138 -6.07 6.33 -5.92
N PRO A 139 -7.38 6.09 -5.73
CA PRO A 139 -7.92 4.84 -5.17
C PRO A 139 -7.63 3.57 -5.99
N SER A 140 -6.85 3.68 -7.07
CA SER A 140 -6.68 2.64 -8.10
C SER A 140 -5.55 1.65 -7.78
N PHE A 141 -4.56 2.01 -6.96
CA PHE A 141 -3.43 1.09 -6.67
C PHE A 141 -3.74 0.04 -5.62
N HIS A 142 -4.83 0.22 -4.88
CA HIS A 142 -5.34 -0.75 -3.92
C HIS A 142 -6.05 -1.94 -4.58
N VAL A 143 -6.16 -2.01 -5.92
CA VAL A 143 -7.12 -2.89 -6.62
C VAL A 143 -6.50 -4.22 -7.14
N THR A 144 -5.20 -4.49 -6.96
CA THR A 144 -4.48 -5.49 -7.79
C THR A 144 -4.05 -6.80 -7.10
N MET A 145 -4.22 -7.01 -5.79
CA MET A 145 -3.53 -8.15 -5.13
C MET A 145 -4.28 -9.49 -5.05
N LEU A 146 -5.43 -9.61 -5.69
CA LEU A 146 -6.42 -10.64 -5.36
C LEU A 146 -6.35 -11.92 -6.15
N ARG A 147 -6.33 -11.80 -7.47
CA ARG A 147 -5.99 -12.95 -8.30
C ARG A 147 -4.54 -13.32 -8.15
N PHE A 148 -3.73 -12.50 -7.51
CA PHE A 148 -2.35 -12.86 -7.30
C PHE A 148 -2.24 -14.13 -6.46
N ILE A 149 -2.97 -14.29 -5.35
CA ILE A 149 -2.90 -15.54 -4.56
C ILE A 149 -3.43 -16.73 -5.38
N ASP A 150 -4.64 -16.64 -5.95
CA ASP A 150 -5.24 -17.74 -6.72
C ASP A 150 -4.46 -18.07 -8.00
N LYS A 151 -3.97 -17.05 -8.73
CA LYS A 151 -3.16 -17.19 -9.95
C LYS A 151 -1.74 -17.65 -9.66
N VAL A 152 -1.18 -17.26 -8.51
CA VAL A 152 0.07 -17.82 -7.98
C VAL A 152 -0.12 -19.28 -7.64
N GLN A 153 -1.29 -19.71 -7.17
CA GLN A 153 -1.58 -21.13 -6.97
C GLN A 153 -1.72 -21.89 -8.30
N GLU A 154 -2.24 -21.25 -9.36
CA GLU A 154 -2.20 -21.77 -10.73
C GLU A 154 -0.76 -21.95 -11.27
N ASP A 155 -0.63 -22.67 -12.38
CA ASP A 155 0.67 -22.92 -13.02
C ASP A 155 1.16 -21.65 -13.74
N ILE A 156 2.03 -20.89 -13.07
CA ILE A 156 2.70 -19.73 -13.65
C ILE A 156 3.98 -20.22 -14.32
N GLN A 157 4.07 -20.03 -15.64
CA GLN A 157 5.29 -20.31 -16.38
C GLN A 157 6.41 -19.34 -15.96
N GLY A 158 7.53 -19.89 -15.50
CA GLY A 158 8.73 -19.13 -15.14
C GLY A 158 9.33 -19.58 -13.81
N ARG A 159 10.61 -19.98 -13.82
CA ARG A 159 11.32 -20.38 -12.60
C ARG A 159 11.42 -19.20 -11.63
N GLY A 160 11.01 -19.38 -10.38
CA GLY A 160 11.14 -18.35 -9.34
C GLY A 160 10.04 -17.28 -9.33
N VAL A 161 9.18 -17.22 -10.36
CA VAL A 161 8.14 -16.18 -10.46
C VAL A 161 7.13 -16.38 -9.34
N LYS A 162 6.58 -17.60 -9.22
CA LYS A 162 5.57 -17.95 -8.22
C LYS A 162 6.03 -17.60 -6.81
N GLU A 163 7.27 -17.92 -6.45
CA GLU A 163 7.85 -17.67 -5.13
C GLU A 163 7.99 -16.17 -4.83
N VAL A 164 8.50 -15.39 -5.79
CA VAL A 164 8.63 -13.92 -5.63
C VAL A 164 7.26 -13.26 -5.50
N LEU A 165 6.28 -13.76 -6.27
CA LEU A 165 4.91 -13.29 -6.16
C LEU A 165 4.34 -13.65 -4.77
N GLN A 166 4.49 -14.87 -4.26
CA GLN A 166 4.05 -15.22 -2.89
C GLN A 166 4.62 -14.27 -1.83
N ILE A 167 5.93 -13.96 -1.93
CA ILE A 167 6.59 -13.02 -1.02
C ILE A 167 5.94 -11.63 -1.10
N LEU A 168 5.71 -11.09 -2.31
CA LEU A 168 5.03 -9.80 -2.46
C LEU A 168 3.65 -9.79 -1.79
N CYS A 169 2.88 -10.87 -1.94
CA CYS A 169 1.56 -10.99 -1.36
C CYS A 169 1.60 -10.94 0.18
N SER A 170 2.49 -11.75 0.75
CA SER A 170 2.70 -11.81 2.18
C SER A 170 3.21 -10.47 2.73
N VAL A 171 4.15 -9.81 2.03
CA VAL A 171 4.64 -8.47 2.41
C VAL A 171 3.51 -7.46 2.47
N TYR A 172 2.64 -7.40 1.47
CA TYR A 172 1.53 -6.44 1.48
C TYR A 172 0.53 -6.71 2.58
N ALA A 173 0.08 -7.97 2.73
CA ALA A 173 -0.86 -8.33 3.80
C ALA A 173 -0.28 -8.00 5.18
N LEU A 174 0.97 -8.39 5.45
CA LEU A 174 1.63 -8.11 6.71
C LEU A 174 1.93 -6.61 6.92
N SER A 175 2.21 -5.86 5.85
CA SER A 175 2.35 -4.40 5.94
C SER A 175 1.05 -3.71 6.32
N LEU A 176 -0.10 -4.23 5.88
CA LEU A 176 -1.41 -3.73 6.28
C LEU A 176 -1.74 -4.11 7.72
N VAL A 177 -1.38 -5.33 8.16
CA VAL A 177 -1.46 -5.74 9.57
C VAL A 177 -0.60 -4.81 10.44
N HIS A 178 0.62 -4.48 10.02
CA HIS A 178 1.49 -3.55 10.74
C HIS A 178 0.91 -2.13 10.79
N LYS A 179 0.48 -1.59 9.63
CA LYS A 179 -0.04 -0.23 9.51
C LYS A 179 -1.31 -0.01 10.33
N HIS A 180 -2.20 -1.01 10.36
CA HIS A 180 -3.48 -0.96 11.06
C HIS A 180 -3.50 -1.84 12.32
N LEU A 181 -2.34 -2.08 12.94
CA LEU A 181 -2.21 -3.01 14.06
C LEU A 181 -3.14 -2.64 15.24
N GLY A 182 -3.36 -1.34 15.45
CA GLY A 182 -4.30 -0.83 16.45
C GLY A 182 -5.70 -1.41 16.30
N ASP A 183 -6.22 -1.51 15.07
CA ASP A 183 -7.55 -2.06 14.81
C ASP A 183 -7.61 -3.55 15.14
N PHE A 184 -6.60 -4.33 14.73
CA PHE A 184 -6.55 -5.76 14.97
C PHE A 184 -6.45 -6.11 16.47
N ILE A 185 -5.74 -5.28 17.24
CA ILE A 185 -5.63 -5.44 18.70
C ILE A 185 -6.90 -4.96 19.40
N THR A 186 -7.45 -3.81 19.01
CA THR A 186 -8.66 -3.23 19.62
C THR A 186 -9.90 -4.08 19.38
N THR A 187 -9.98 -4.71 18.20
CA THR A 187 -11.02 -5.71 17.90
C THR A 187 -10.82 -7.02 18.69
N GLY A 188 -9.68 -7.21 19.34
CA GLY A 188 -9.39 -8.36 20.21
C GLY A 188 -9.17 -9.68 19.46
N TYR A 189 -8.98 -9.65 18.14
CA TYR A 189 -8.68 -10.87 17.36
C TYR A 189 -7.20 -11.24 17.48
N ILE A 190 -6.31 -10.25 17.36
CA ILE A 190 -4.84 -10.42 17.45
C ILE A 190 -4.34 -9.90 18.80
N THR A 191 -3.42 -10.63 19.43
CA THR A 191 -2.69 -10.14 20.61
C THR A 191 -1.45 -9.32 20.23
N PRO A 192 -0.95 -8.41 21.09
CA PRO A 192 0.28 -7.66 20.81
C PRO A 192 1.49 -8.55 20.48
N LYS A 193 1.58 -9.74 21.10
CA LYS A 193 2.62 -10.72 20.82
C LYS A 193 2.53 -11.28 19.38
N GLN A 194 1.32 -11.63 18.93
CA GLN A 194 1.09 -12.09 17.56
C GLN A 194 1.34 -10.98 16.52
N GLY A 195 1.02 -9.72 16.87
CA GLY A 195 1.40 -8.56 16.08
C GLY A 195 2.91 -8.38 15.95
N ALA A 196 3.67 -8.63 17.02
CA ALA A 196 5.13 -8.62 16.98
C ALA A 196 5.70 -9.71 16.06
N LEU A 197 5.11 -10.92 16.09
CA LEU A 197 5.46 -12.01 15.16
C LEU A 197 5.17 -11.65 13.70
N ALA A 198 4.07 -10.94 13.42
CA ALA A 198 3.77 -10.44 12.08
C ALA A 198 4.86 -9.49 11.57
N ASN A 199 5.32 -8.58 12.45
CA ASN A 199 6.38 -7.63 12.14
C ASN A 199 7.74 -8.31 11.92
N GLU A 200 8.04 -9.34 12.71
CA GLU A 200 9.23 -10.17 12.51
C GLU A 200 9.20 -10.85 11.14
N LYS A 201 8.06 -11.44 10.78
CA LYS A 201 7.91 -12.09 9.48
C LYS A 201 8.00 -11.09 8.32
N LEU A 202 7.39 -9.93 8.47
CA LEU A 202 7.47 -8.85 7.48
C LEU A 202 8.92 -8.41 7.22
N ARG A 203 9.74 -8.26 8.27
CA ARG A 203 11.18 -7.94 8.13
C ARG A 203 11.94 -9.02 7.38
N SER A 204 11.72 -10.29 7.73
CA SER A 204 12.34 -11.43 7.03
C SER A 204 11.97 -11.46 5.54
N GLN A 205 10.70 -11.19 5.23
CA GLN A 205 10.20 -11.13 3.87
C GLN A 205 10.80 -9.96 3.06
N TYR A 206 11.00 -8.78 3.67
CA TYR A 206 11.70 -7.67 3.03
C TYR A 206 13.13 -8.04 2.62
N SER A 207 13.87 -8.77 3.46
CA SER A 207 15.22 -9.25 3.12
C SER A 207 15.24 -10.18 1.92
N GLN A 208 14.21 -11.01 1.75
CA GLN A 208 14.07 -11.91 0.59
C GLN A 208 13.65 -11.14 -0.68
N LEU A 209 12.66 -10.25 -0.55
CA LEU A 209 12.15 -9.44 -1.66
C LEU A 209 13.22 -8.49 -2.22
N ARG A 210 14.09 -7.99 -1.34
CA ARG A 210 15.19 -7.06 -1.65
C ARG A 210 16.07 -7.49 -2.81
N LEU A 211 16.33 -8.79 -2.97
CA LEU A 211 17.17 -9.34 -4.04
C LEU A 211 16.52 -9.21 -5.43
N ASN A 212 15.19 -9.21 -5.49
CA ASN A 212 14.42 -9.18 -6.73
C ASN A 212 13.77 -7.81 -7.00
N ALA A 213 13.99 -6.83 -6.13
CA ALA A 213 13.23 -5.59 -6.13
C ALA A 213 13.41 -4.74 -7.41
N VAL A 214 14.61 -4.73 -8.01
CA VAL A 214 14.87 -4.03 -9.29
C VAL A 214 14.17 -4.79 -10.44
N ALA A 215 14.36 -6.10 -10.52
CA ALA A 215 13.72 -6.92 -11.55
C ALA A 215 12.17 -6.84 -11.52
N LEU A 216 11.59 -6.68 -10.33
CA LEU A 216 10.15 -6.50 -10.15
C LEU A 216 9.64 -5.19 -10.74
N VAL A 217 10.37 -4.09 -10.58
CA VAL A 217 9.98 -2.80 -11.17
C VAL A 217 10.30 -2.73 -12.66
N ASP A 218 11.38 -3.37 -13.10
CA ASP A 218 11.73 -3.49 -14.52
C ASP A 218 10.65 -4.27 -15.29
N ALA A 219 9.96 -5.20 -14.63
CA ALA A 219 8.88 -5.96 -15.26
C ALA A 219 7.62 -5.14 -15.58
N PHE A 220 7.49 -3.91 -15.10
CA PHE A 220 6.49 -3.01 -15.64
C PHE A 220 6.80 -2.59 -17.09
N ASN A 221 8.05 -2.76 -17.52
CA ASN A 221 8.53 -2.47 -18.87
C ASN A 221 8.23 -1.02 -19.30
N TYR A 222 8.38 -0.08 -18.36
CA TYR A 222 8.23 1.33 -18.62
C TYR A 222 9.47 1.89 -19.31
N THR A 223 9.28 2.73 -20.32
CA THR A 223 10.38 3.44 -20.97
C THR A 223 10.79 4.66 -20.16
N ASP A 224 12.05 5.07 -20.24
CA ASP A 224 12.53 6.28 -19.55
C ASP A 224 11.73 7.54 -19.95
N HIS A 225 11.28 7.61 -21.21
CA HIS A 225 10.39 8.67 -21.70
C HIS A 225 9.03 8.65 -20.99
N TYR A 226 8.45 7.47 -20.77
CA TYR A 226 7.18 7.35 -20.03
C TYR A 226 7.36 7.66 -18.54
N LEU A 227 8.46 7.21 -17.94
CA LEU A 227 8.78 7.47 -16.54
C LEU A 227 9.06 8.96 -16.27
N GLY A 228 9.70 9.66 -17.22
CA GLY A 228 10.03 11.08 -17.09
C GLY A 228 10.89 11.38 -15.85
N SER A 229 11.67 10.41 -15.37
CA SER A 229 12.37 10.48 -14.08
C SER A 229 13.85 10.19 -14.23
N ILE A 230 14.69 11.20 -13.95
CA ILE A 230 16.15 11.07 -13.97
C ILE A 230 16.64 10.08 -12.90
N LEU A 231 15.97 10.06 -11.74
CA LEU A 231 16.31 9.13 -10.64
C LEU A 231 15.91 7.68 -10.95
N GLY A 232 14.87 7.51 -11.78
CA GLY A 232 14.28 6.22 -12.14
C GLY A 232 14.76 5.66 -13.47
N ARG A 233 15.83 6.22 -14.06
CA ARG A 233 16.37 5.75 -15.34
C ARG A 233 16.76 4.28 -15.28
N PHE A 234 16.46 3.57 -16.37
CA PHE A 234 16.75 2.14 -16.51
C PHE A 234 18.25 1.83 -16.42
N ASP A 235 19.11 2.68 -16.99
CA ASP A 235 20.57 2.51 -16.96
C ASP A 235 21.19 2.79 -15.57
N GLY A 236 20.42 3.36 -14.65
CA GLY A 236 20.88 3.74 -13.32
C GLY A 236 21.90 4.88 -13.30
N ASN A 237 22.14 5.58 -14.42
CA ASN A 237 23.11 6.66 -14.55
C ASN A 237 22.55 8.01 -14.04
N VAL A 238 22.30 8.07 -12.73
CA VAL A 238 21.53 9.18 -12.14
C VAL A 238 22.31 10.49 -12.10
N TYR A 239 23.52 10.50 -11.54
CA TYR A 239 24.22 11.75 -11.20
C TYR A 239 24.60 12.62 -12.42
N PRO A 240 25.16 12.06 -13.51
CA PRO A 240 25.46 12.86 -14.70
C PRO A 240 24.21 13.46 -15.34
N ASN A 241 23.14 12.67 -15.47
CA ASN A 241 21.87 13.14 -16.03
C ASN A 241 21.21 14.21 -15.15
N LEU A 242 21.37 14.14 -13.82
CA LEU A 242 20.85 15.15 -12.90
C LEU A 242 21.62 16.47 -13.03
N TYR A 243 22.94 16.40 -13.24
CA TYR A 243 23.77 17.55 -13.52
C TYR A 243 23.41 18.20 -14.87
N GLU A 244 23.27 17.41 -15.93
CA GLU A 244 22.84 17.89 -17.25
C GLU A 244 21.46 18.54 -17.20
N ALA A 245 20.51 17.93 -16.50
CA ALA A 245 19.17 18.47 -16.35
C ALA A 245 19.14 19.79 -15.58
N ALA A 246 19.98 19.95 -14.55
CA ALA A 246 20.12 21.22 -13.84
C ALA A 246 20.63 22.32 -14.76
N TRP A 247 21.56 22.00 -15.68
CA TRP A 247 22.09 22.98 -16.64
C TRP A 247 21.04 23.48 -17.65
N ASN A 248 20.00 22.68 -17.90
CA ASN A 248 18.90 23.04 -18.80
C ASN A 248 17.77 23.84 -18.10
N ASP A 249 17.92 24.15 -16.80
CA ASP A 249 16.95 25.01 -16.11
C ASP A 249 17.09 26.45 -16.62
N PRO A 250 15.99 27.14 -16.99
CA PRO A 250 16.04 28.52 -17.50
C PRO A 250 16.73 29.51 -16.55
N LEU A 251 16.76 29.23 -15.25
CA LEU A 251 17.45 30.07 -14.28
C LEU A 251 18.98 30.07 -14.46
N ASN A 252 19.51 29.06 -15.16
CA ASN A 252 20.93 28.92 -15.44
C ASN A 252 21.34 29.47 -16.82
N ASP A 253 20.42 30.10 -17.56
CA ASP A 253 20.72 30.78 -18.83
C ASP A 253 21.70 31.95 -18.65
N SER A 254 21.70 32.55 -17.47
CA SER A 254 22.60 33.65 -17.09
C SER A 254 23.31 33.36 -15.77
N VAL A 255 24.60 33.71 -15.69
CA VAL A 255 25.38 33.56 -14.44
C VAL A 255 24.91 34.55 -13.37
N VAL A 256 24.39 35.70 -13.79
CA VAL A 256 23.82 36.73 -12.91
C VAL A 256 22.31 36.70 -13.08
N PRO A 257 21.54 36.37 -12.03
CA PRO A 257 20.11 36.23 -12.15
C PRO A 257 19.42 37.57 -12.39
N ASP A 258 18.31 37.54 -13.10
CA ASP A 258 17.45 38.69 -13.30
C ASP A 258 16.99 39.25 -11.94
N GLY A 259 16.95 40.58 -11.82
CA GLY A 259 16.68 41.27 -10.56
C GLY A 259 17.89 41.41 -9.62
N TYR A 260 19.06 40.85 -9.95
CA TYR A 260 20.27 41.07 -9.14
C TYR A 260 20.62 42.56 -9.02
N HIS A 261 20.59 43.30 -10.12
CA HIS A 261 20.98 44.73 -10.11
C HIS A 261 19.97 45.63 -9.39
N GLU A 262 18.69 45.27 -9.42
CA GLU A 262 17.58 46.06 -8.87
C GLU A 262 17.36 45.80 -7.39
N TYR A 263 17.43 44.53 -6.98
CA TYR A 263 17.01 44.12 -5.65
C TYR A 263 18.19 43.65 -4.77
N ILE A 264 19.14 42.90 -5.33
CA ILE A 264 20.20 42.26 -4.54
C ILE A 264 21.43 43.17 -4.38
N LYS A 265 21.91 43.77 -5.46
CA LYS A 265 23.10 44.64 -5.48
C LYS A 265 22.93 45.85 -4.55
N PRO A 266 21.78 46.56 -4.49
CA PRO A 266 21.60 47.67 -3.57
C PRO A 266 21.56 47.25 -2.09
N LEU A 267 21.02 46.06 -1.78
CA LEU A 267 21.05 45.46 -0.44
C LEU A 267 22.48 45.18 0.01
N ILE A 268 23.27 44.48 -0.81
CA ILE A 268 24.66 44.12 -0.50
C ILE A 268 25.52 45.38 -0.33
N GLN A 269 25.29 46.41 -1.16
CA GLN A 269 26.03 47.68 -1.09
C GLN A 269 25.52 48.65 0.00
N GLN A 270 24.53 48.26 0.81
CA GLN A 270 23.90 49.10 1.83
C GLN A 270 23.43 50.47 1.28
N LYS A 271 23.02 50.50 0.02
CA LYS A 271 22.53 51.72 -0.66
C LYS A 271 21.04 51.96 -0.46
N LEU A 272 20.37 51.05 0.23
CA LEU A 272 18.99 51.26 0.65
C LEU A 272 19.00 52.13 1.91
N ALA A 273 18.56 53.37 1.76
CA ALA A 273 18.33 54.24 2.89
C ALA A 273 17.33 53.54 3.84
N ALA A 274 17.69 53.43 5.13
CA ALA A 274 16.73 53.02 6.15
C ALA A 274 15.54 53.96 6.06
N SER A 275 14.36 53.41 5.75
CA SER A 275 13.12 54.19 5.71
C SER A 275 12.97 54.85 7.08
N ARG A 276 13.08 56.19 7.13
CA ARG A 276 12.77 56.96 8.34
C ARG A 276 11.26 56.88 8.54
N LEU A 277 10.82 55.94 9.38
CA LEU A 277 9.54 56.04 10.09
C LEU A 277 9.68 57.06 11.22
#